data_AF-A0A662MUR4-F1
#
_entry.id   AF-A0A662MUR4-F1
#
_cell.length_a   1.000
_cell.length_b   1.000
_cell.length_c   1.000
_cell.angle_alpha   90.00
_cell.angle_beta   90.00
_cell.angle_gamma   90.00
#
_symmetry.space_group_name_H-M   'P 1'
#
loop_
_entity.id
_entity.type
_entity.pdbx_description
1 polymer ?
#
loop_
_entity_poly.entity_id
_entity_poly.type
_entity_poly.pdbx_seq_one_letter_code
_entity_poly.pdbx_strand_id
1 'polypeptide(L)'
;MKTLYRKIEVLSLMLVITLSTMALITIPRGNDVEANISDPDDYGYYWVDNKDPDPKVEYSWIDATTGGTKISDGMYSSYSYTSVSLPFNFTYYGNTYNTMYVTSKGYVSFVDTYVTSSYTRLPSG
;
A
#
# COMPACT_ATOMS: atom_id res chain seq x y z
N MET A 1 -37.14 56.60 -3.42
CA MET A 1 -35.70 56.41 -3.14
C MET A 1 -35.43 55.42 -2.01
N LYS A 2 -35.95 55.61 -0.77
CA LYS A 2 -35.73 54.70 0.38
C LYS A 2 -36.00 53.20 0.11
N THR A 3 -37.05 52.89 -0.66
CA THR A 3 -37.43 51.50 -0.98
C THR A 3 -36.42 50.79 -1.91
N LEU A 4 -35.69 51.55 -2.73
CA LEU A 4 -34.68 51.02 -3.64
C LEU A 4 -33.40 50.66 -2.85
N TYR A 5 -32.96 51.54 -1.97
CA TYR A 5 -31.81 51.29 -1.08
C TYR A 5 -32.03 50.05 -0.19
N ARG A 6 -33.22 49.91 0.40
CA ARG A 6 -33.56 48.73 1.21
C ARG A 6 -33.53 47.42 0.42
N LYS A 7 -33.91 47.44 -0.86
CA LYS A 7 -33.83 46.25 -1.73
C LYS A 7 -32.38 45.87 -2.04
N ILE A 8 -31.52 46.87 -2.29
CA ILE A 8 -30.09 46.67 -2.55
C ILE A 8 -29.40 46.10 -1.31
N GLU A 9 -29.69 46.61 -0.11
CA GLU A 9 -29.13 46.07 1.15
C GLU A 9 -29.50 44.61 1.38
N VAL A 10 -30.76 44.23 1.14
CA VAL A 10 -31.22 42.84 1.28
C VAL A 10 -30.55 41.92 0.26
N LEU A 11 -30.39 42.39 -0.99
CA LEU A 11 -29.67 41.66 -2.04
C LEU A 11 -28.19 41.46 -1.70
N SER A 12 -27.52 42.49 -1.20
CA SER A 12 -26.13 42.40 -0.73
C SER A 12 -25.98 41.45 0.45
N LEU A 13 -26.92 41.47 1.40
CA LEU A 13 -26.89 40.56 2.55
C LEU A 13 -27.09 39.11 2.12
N MET A 14 -28.02 38.84 1.19
CA MET A 14 -28.23 37.50 0.66
C MET A 14 -27.02 37.01 -0.14
N LEU A 15 -26.38 37.88 -0.92
CA LEU A 15 -25.16 37.55 -1.65
C LEU A 15 -24.04 37.14 -0.68
N VAL A 16 -23.79 37.94 0.37
CA VAL A 16 -22.77 37.63 1.39
C VAL A 16 -23.08 36.31 2.12
N ILE A 17 -24.35 36.04 2.44
CA ILE A 17 -24.77 34.78 3.06
C ILE A 17 -24.52 33.60 2.11
N THR A 18 -24.85 33.73 0.82
CA THR A 18 -24.61 32.64 -0.16
C THR A 18 -23.13 32.38 -0.43
N LEU A 19 -22.30 33.42 -0.51
CA LEU A 19 -20.85 33.26 -0.67
C LEU A 19 -20.20 32.64 0.59
N SER A 20 -20.67 33.00 1.79
CA SER A 20 -20.17 32.44 3.04
C SER A 20 -20.60 30.99 3.27
N THR A 21 -21.80 30.59 2.85
CA THR A 21 -22.23 29.18 2.93
C THR A 21 -21.53 28.28 1.90
N MET A 22 -21.23 28.79 0.69
CA MET A 22 -20.39 28.06 -0.27
C MET A 22 -18.97 27.82 0.26
N ALA A 23 -18.38 28.80 0.96
CA ALA A 23 -17.06 28.65 1.58
C ALA A 23 -17.02 27.64 2.75
N LEU A 24 -18.15 27.41 3.43
CA LEU A 24 -18.25 26.40 4.50
C LEU A 24 -18.34 24.97 3.95
N ILE A 25 -18.88 24.79 2.74
CA ILE A 25 -19.02 23.49 2.08
C ILE A 25 -17.69 23.02 1.44
N THR A 26 -16.78 23.94 1.13
CA THR A 26 -15.46 23.64 0.56
C THR A 26 -14.33 23.49 1.58
N ILE A 27 -14.59 23.60 2.90
CA ILE A 27 -13.58 23.26 3.90
C ILE A 27 -13.34 21.75 3.79
N PRO A 28 -12.14 21.29 3.39
CA PRO A 28 -11.87 19.86 3.26
C PRO A 28 -12.15 19.22 4.62
N ARG A 29 -13.03 18.21 4.61
CA ARG A 29 -13.42 17.47 5.81
C ARG A 29 -12.23 16.61 6.23
N GLY A 30 -11.31 17.19 7.00
CA GLY A 30 -10.27 16.54 7.80
C GLY A 30 -9.37 15.53 7.08
N ASN A 31 -8.15 15.93 6.73
CA ASN A 31 -6.94 15.09 6.65
C ASN A 31 -7.11 13.61 6.25
N ASP A 32 -7.91 13.31 5.22
CA ASP A 32 -7.85 12.01 4.56
C ASP A 32 -6.51 12.01 3.79
N VAL A 33 -5.41 11.74 4.52
CA VAL A 33 -4.09 11.57 3.93
C VAL A 33 -4.18 10.34 3.04
N GLU A 34 -3.96 10.55 1.74
CA GLU A 34 -3.80 9.51 0.73
C GLU A 34 -2.94 8.35 1.27
N ALA A 35 -3.16 7.15 0.76
CA ALA A 35 -2.35 5.98 1.10
C ALA A 35 -0.85 6.32 1.11
N ASN A 36 -0.14 5.88 2.14
CA ASN A 36 1.29 6.15 2.20
C ASN A 36 2.02 5.31 1.15
N ILE A 37 2.97 5.92 0.45
CA ILE A 37 3.74 5.33 -0.64
C ILE A 37 5.20 5.73 -0.51
N SER A 38 6.13 4.83 -0.80
CA SER A 38 7.55 5.19 -0.92
C SER A 38 7.92 5.65 -2.32
N ASP A 39 8.99 6.42 -2.43
CA ASP A 39 9.70 6.56 -3.70
C ASP A 39 10.18 5.18 -4.19
N PRO A 40 10.22 4.95 -5.52
CA PRO A 40 10.88 3.79 -6.09
C PRO A 40 12.37 3.78 -5.72
N ASP A 41 12.90 2.60 -5.39
CA ASP A 41 14.33 2.40 -5.27
C ASP A 41 15.05 2.33 -6.63
N ASP A 42 16.37 2.14 -6.62
CA ASP A 42 17.22 2.07 -7.82
C ASP A 42 16.83 0.95 -8.80
N TYR A 43 16.01 -0.01 -8.35
CA TYR A 43 15.51 -1.13 -9.15
C TYR A 43 14.02 -1.00 -9.48
N GLY A 44 13.39 0.11 -9.07
CA GLY A 44 12.01 0.46 -9.38
C GLY A 44 10.97 -0.12 -8.42
N TYR A 45 11.37 -0.75 -7.30
CA TYR A 45 10.43 -1.27 -6.31
C TYR A 45 10.01 -0.19 -5.32
N TYR A 46 8.74 -0.20 -4.92
CA TYR A 46 8.15 0.69 -3.91
C TYR A 46 7.02 -0.03 -3.16
N TRP A 47 6.59 0.52 -2.03
CA TRP A 47 5.44 0.02 -1.27
C TRP A 47 4.31 1.06 -1.24
N VAL A 48 3.07 0.58 -1.12
CA VAL A 48 1.86 1.40 -0.87
C VAL A 48 1.09 0.74 0.27
N ASP A 49 0.61 1.53 1.24
CA ASP A 49 -0.30 1.00 2.26
C ASP A 49 -1.72 0.77 1.70
N ASN A 50 -2.64 0.29 2.52
CA ASN A 50 -4.00 -0.06 2.09
C ASN A 50 -5.06 0.96 2.55
N LYS A 51 -4.66 2.16 2.97
CA LYS A 51 -5.62 3.18 3.46
C LYS A 51 -6.34 3.86 2.31
N ASP A 52 -7.57 4.28 2.56
CA ASP A 52 -8.28 5.20 1.66
C ASP A 52 -7.85 6.64 1.96
N PRO A 53 -7.85 7.52 0.94
CA PRO A 53 -8.12 7.26 -0.48
C PRO A 53 -6.92 6.63 -1.22
N ASP A 54 -7.11 6.20 -2.48
CA ASP A 54 -6.08 5.71 -3.41
C ASP A 54 -4.77 6.53 -3.36
N PRO A 55 -3.61 5.92 -3.66
CA PRO A 55 -3.39 4.67 -4.39
C PRO A 55 -3.46 3.39 -3.56
N LYS A 56 -3.87 2.27 -4.17
CA LYS A 56 -3.85 0.93 -3.55
C LYS A 56 -3.38 -0.13 -4.54
N VAL A 57 -2.76 -1.19 -4.01
CA VAL A 57 -2.47 -2.38 -4.81
C VAL A 57 -3.66 -3.32 -4.75
N GLU A 58 -4.33 -3.52 -5.88
CA GLU A 58 -5.37 -4.53 -6.02
C GLU A 58 -4.79 -5.94 -5.79
N TYR A 59 -5.43 -6.73 -4.94
CA TYR A 59 -5.03 -8.10 -4.65
C TYR A 59 -6.24 -9.03 -4.67
N SER A 60 -5.99 -10.30 -5.01
CA SER A 60 -6.96 -11.38 -4.85
C SER A 60 -6.37 -12.45 -3.95
N TRP A 61 -7.10 -12.82 -2.90
CA TRP A 61 -6.67 -13.90 -2.01
C TRP A 61 -6.89 -15.25 -2.67
N ILE A 62 -5.81 -16.03 -2.77
CA ILE A 62 -5.87 -17.44 -3.17
C ILE A 62 -5.76 -18.28 -1.91
N ASP A 63 -6.78 -19.07 -1.61
CA ASP A 63 -6.76 -20.00 -0.49
C ASP A 63 -5.90 -21.22 -0.82
N ALA A 64 -4.74 -21.33 -0.18
CA ALA A 64 -3.83 -22.43 -0.38
C ALA A 64 -4.28 -23.74 0.30
N THR A 65 -5.32 -23.73 1.15
CA THR A 65 -5.87 -24.95 1.76
C THR A 65 -6.58 -25.82 0.73
N THR A 66 -7.15 -25.19 -0.32
CA THR A 66 -7.87 -25.87 -1.40
C THR A 66 -7.13 -25.64 -2.71
N GLY A 67 -6.38 -26.64 -3.18
CA GLY A 67 -5.65 -26.58 -4.45
C GLY A 67 -4.19 -26.11 -4.33
N GLY A 68 -3.72 -25.80 -3.11
CA GLY A 68 -2.30 -25.59 -2.86
C GLY A 68 -1.48 -26.89 -2.86
N THR A 69 -0.15 -26.75 -2.98
CA THR A 69 0.79 -27.87 -2.81
C THR A 69 1.45 -27.78 -1.45
N LYS A 70 1.40 -28.88 -0.67
CA LYS A 70 2.12 -28.97 0.59
C LYS A 70 3.62 -29.01 0.32
N ILE A 71 4.37 -28.04 0.84
CA ILE A 71 5.82 -27.87 0.57
C ILE A 71 6.73 -28.45 1.67
N SER A 72 6.18 -28.82 2.82
CA SER A 72 6.93 -29.45 3.91
C SER A 72 6.02 -30.14 4.92
N ASP A 73 6.51 -31.23 5.50
CA ASP A 73 5.98 -31.89 6.70
C ASP A 73 6.78 -31.53 7.97
N GLY A 74 7.77 -30.63 7.90
CA GLY A 74 8.89 -30.60 8.86
C GLY A 74 9.41 -29.23 9.28
N MET A 75 8.58 -28.19 9.28
CA MET A 75 9.00 -26.82 9.62
C MET A 75 8.76 -26.47 11.10
N TYR A 76 9.31 -27.28 12.00
CA TYR A 76 9.02 -27.19 13.45
C TYR A 76 9.89 -26.20 14.23
N SER A 77 11.04 -25.79 13.68
CA SER A 77 11.94 -24.84 14.34
C SER A 77 11.77 -23.44 13.76
N SER A 78 12.02 -22.41 14.57
CA SER A 78 12.03 -21.01 14.13
C SER A 78 13.14 -20.67 13.13
N TYR A 79 14.04 -21.61 12.85
CA TYR A 79 15.11 -21.51 11.85
C TYR A 79 14.90 -22.44 10.65
N SER A 80 13.80 -23.19 10.59
CA SER A 80 13.50 -24.07 9.47
C SER A 80 13.12 -23.29 8.22
N TYR A 81 13.58 -23.75 7.08
CA TYR A 81 13.15 -23.32 5.75
C TYR A 81 12.97 -24.53 4.84
N THR A 82 12.20 -24.38 3.76
CA THR A 82 12.12 -25.34 2.67
C THR A 82 12.44 -24.65 1.36
N SER A 83 13.17 -25.35 0.48
CA SER A 83 13.51 -24.86 -0.85
C SER A 83 12.41 -25.27 -1.83
N VAL A 84 11.95 -24.32 -2.64
CA VAL A 84 10.92 -24.53 -3.66
C VAL A 84 11.45 -24.08 -5.00
N SER A 85 11.54 -25.00 -5.97
CA SER A 85 11.88 -24.65 -7.35
C SER A 85 10.69 -23.96 -8.00
N LEU A 86 10.96 -22.84 -8.65
CA LEU A 86 9.96 -22.06 -9.39
C LEU A 86 9.79 -22.65 -10.80
N PRO A 87 8.56 -22.71 -11.33
CA PRO A 87 8.32 -23.20 -12.68
C PRO A 87 8.71 -22.18 -13.77
N PHE A 88 9.22 -21.01 -13.37
CA PHE A 88 9.68 -19.93 -14.24
C PHE A 88 10.83 -19.16 -13.57
N ASN A 89 11.58 -18.40 -14.38
CA ASN A 89 12.59 -17.48 -13.90
C ASN A 89 11.94 -16.24 -13.29
N PHE A 90 12.34 -15.88 -12.07
CA PHE A 90 11.86 -14.70 -11.36
C PHE A 90 13.00 -13.70 -11.15
N THR A 91 12.82 -12.46 -11.62
CA THR A 91 13.83 -11.41 -11.46
C THR A 91 13.51 -10.53 -10.26
N TYR A 92 14.45 -10.41 -9.33
CA TYR A 92 14.33 -9.61 -8.11
C TYR A 92 15.63 -8.85 -7.84
N TYR A 93 15.56 -7.52 -7.73
CA TYR A 93 16.73 -6.64 -7.57
C TYR A 93 17.88 -6.97 -8.55
N GLY A 94 17.55 -7.07 -9.84
CA GLY A 94 18.51 -7.27 -10.94
C GLY A 94 19.09 -8.68 -11.08
N ASN A 95 18.74 -9.60 -10.18
CA ASN A 95 19.18 -10.99 -10.23
C ASN A 95 18.02 -11.91 -10.61
N THR A 96 18.33 -12.98 -11.34
CA THR A 96 17.33 -13.99 -11.76
C THR A 96 17.44 -15.24 -10.90
N TYR A 97 16.30 -15.66 -10.34
CA TYR A 97 16.14 -16.81 -9.46
C TYR A 97 15.20 -17.83 -10.08
N ASN A 98 15.50 -19.10 -9.88
CA ASN A 98 14.63 -20.24 -10.23
C ASN A 98 14.25 -21.05 -8.98
N THR A 99 14.63 -20.57 -7.80
CA THR A 99 14.43 -21.22 -6.51
C THR A 99 14.09 -20.13 -5.50
N MET A 100 13.15 -20.44 -4.60
CA MET A 100 12.82 -19.62 -3.44
C MET A 100 12.90 -20.45 -2.16
N TYR A 101 13.10 -19.77 -1.04
CA TYR A 101 13.13 -20.37 0.29
C TYR A 101 11.92 -19.88 1.08
N VAL A 102 11.05 -20.80 1.47
CA VAL A 102 9.91 -20.52 2.34
C VAL A 102 10.34 -20.81 3.78
N THR A 103 10.22 -19.83 4.67
CA THR A 103 10.70 -19.93 6.06
C THR A 103 9.56 -20.23 7.03
N SER A 104 9.87 -20.85 8.17
CA SER A 104 8.88 -21.13 9.23
C SER A 104 8.37 -19.86 9.93
N LYS A 105 9.01 -18.71 9.68
CA LYS A 105 8.57 -17.38 10.16
C LYS A 105 7.62 -16.66 9.20
N GLY A 106 7.17 -17.31 8.12
CA GLY A 106 6.09 -16.80 7.26
C GLY A 106 6.53 -15.79 6.19
N TYR A 107 7.82 -15.73 5.85
CA TYR A 107 8.32 -14.96 4.70
C TYR A 107 9.07 -15.83 3.70
N VAL A 108 9.18 -15.33 2.47
CA VAL A 108 9.92 -15.94 1.36
C VAL A 108 11.20 -15.16 1.12
N SER A 109 12.29 -15.89 0.85
CA SER A 109 13.58 -15.31 0.46
C SER A 109 14.07 -15.92 -0.85
N PHE A 110 14.79 -15.13 -1.64
CA PHE A 110 15.44 -15.57 -2.88
C PHE A 110 16.96 -15.65 -2.75
N VAL A 111 17.52 -15.04 -1.70
CA VAL A 111 18.97 -14.83 -1.55
C VAL A 111 19.52 -15.66 -0.39
N ASP A 112 18.87 -15.56 0.77
CA ASP A 112 19.35 -16.18 1.99
C ASP A 112 18.39 -17.28 2.48
N THR A 113 18.98 -18.31 3.06
CA THR A 113 18.30 -19.39 3.77
C THR A 113 18.22 -19.12 5.28
N TYR A 114 18.99 -18.14 5.78
CA TYR A 114 19.03 -17.81 7.19
C TYR A 114 17.79 -17.05 7.64
N VAL A 115 17.14 -17.59 8.67
CA VAL A 115 15.95 -17.00 9.28
C VAL A 115 16.33 -16.02 10.38
N THR A 116 16.92 -14.88 10.02
CA THR A 116 17.36 -13.86 10.99
C THR A 116 16.20 -12.98 11.46
N SER A 117 16.36 -12.35 12.63
CA SER A 117 15.44 -11.31 13.13
C SER A 117 15.78 -9.91 12.60
N SER A 118 16.86 -9.78 11.83
CA SER A 118 17.32 -8.51 11.28
C SER A 118 16.82 -8.37 9.86
N TYR A 119 16.10 -7.29 9.59
CA TYR A 119 15.64 -6.95 8.25
C TYR A 119 16.73 -6.14 7.56
N THR A 120 17.26 -6.66 6.45
CA THR A 120 18.18 -5.92 5.60
C THR A 120 17.40 -5.36 4.42
N ARG A 121 17.58 -4.07 4.13
CA ARG A 121 17.03 -3.47 2.92
C ARG A 121 17.71 -4.07 1.70
N LEU A 122 16.92 -4.49 0.71
CA LEU A 122 17.45 -4.87 -0.58
C LEU A 122 17.50 -3.65 -1.52
N PRO A 123 18.51 -3.58 -2.42
CA PRO A 123 19.63 -4.51 -2.53
C PRO A 123 20.63 -4.27 -1.39
N SER A 124 21.07 -5.34 -0.74
CA SER A 124 22.22 -5.30 0.15
C SER A 124 23.43 -5.77 -0.65
N GLY A 125 24.41 -4.88 -0.85
CA GLY A 125 25.68 -5.22 -1.50
C GLY A 125 26.53 -6.20 -0.71
#